data_AF-A0A7C7TPU5-F1
#
_entry.id   AF-A0A7C7TPU5-F1
#
_cell.length_a   1.000
_cell.length_b   1.000
_cell.length_c   1.000
_cell.angle_alpha   90.00
_cell.angle_beta   90.00
_cell.angle_gamma   90.00
#
_symmetry.space_group_name_H-M   'P 1'
#
loop_
_entity.id
_entity.type
_entity.pdbx_description
1 polymer ?
#
loop_
_entity_poly.entity_id
_entity_poly.type
_entity_poly.pdbx_seq_one_letter_code
_entity_poly.pdbx_strand_id
1 'polypeptide(L)'
;MKMFRSNLAPTAGAHNQKGITGLETAIVLIAFMVVASVFAFTILSAGVFSSEANKQTIHAGLKETRTRLSQQGSAFAFAGKTGSTQAVYKIVFIVSNSLSGEPVDLTAPYSIDDSGTDPDVVNGASTATIISYADENQRMSDVAWSQT
;
A
#
# COMPACT_ATOMS: atom_id res chain seq x y z
N MET A 1 30.22 5.84 -102.85
CA MET A 1 30.08 6.54 -101.55
C MET A 1 29.03 5.82 -100.71
N LYS A 2 29.41 4.80 -99.93
CA LYS A 2 28.50 4.02 -99.07
C LYS A 2 28.72 4.48 -97.63
N MET A 3 27.79 5.27 -97.12
CA MET A 3 27.82 5.88 -95.79
C MET A 3 27.33 4.84 -94.77
N PHE A 4 28.23 4.31 -93.94
CA PHE A 4 27.92 3.42 -92.82
C PHE A 4 27.30 4.25 -91.68
N ARG A 5 26.06 3.92 -91.26
CA ARG A 5 25.51 4.36 -89.97
C ARG A 5 25.84 3.30 -88.92
N SER A 6 26.59 3.68 -87.90
CA SER A 6 26.79 2.86 -86.69
C SER A 6 25.54 2.95 -85.82
N ASN A 7 24.81 1.85 -85.70
CA ASN A 7 23.84 1.66 -84.62
C ASN A 7 24.64 1.33 -83.35
N LEU A 8 24.87 2.33 -82.50
CA LEU A 8 25.32 2.10 -81.14
C LEU A 8 24.10 1.62 -80.34
N ALA A 9 24.12 0.35 -79.94
CA ALA A 9 23.13 -0.19 -79.02
C ALA A 9 23.28 0.51 -77.65
N PRO A 10 22.19 0.95 -77.01
CA PRO A 10 22.25 1.32 -75.61
C PRO A 10 22.43 0.03 -74.81
N THR A 11 23.61 -0.16 -74.22
CA THR A 11 23.82 -1.15 -73.17
C THR A 11 23.02 -0.72 -71.94
N ALA A 12 21.76 -1.14 -71.90
CA ALA A 12 20.96 -1.10 -70.69
C ALA A 12 21.56 -2.09 -69.68
N GLY A 13 22.52 -1.63 -68.90
CA GLY A 13 22.88 -2.26 -67.63
C GLY A 13 21.71 -2.13 -66.67
N ALA A 14 20.73 -3.03 -66.78
CA ALA A 14 19.67 -3.17 -65.81
C ALA A 14 20.29 -3.70 -64.51
N HIS A 15 20.70 -2.78 -63.65
CA HIS A 15 21.27 -3.08 -62.35
C HIS A 15 20.32 -3.98 -61.55
N ASN A 16 20.82 -5.14 -61.15
CA ASN A 16 20.13 -6.14 -60.35
C ASN A 16 20.03 -5.70 -58.87
N GLN A 17 19.36 -4.57 -58.60
CA GLN A 17 19.18 -3.99 -57.25
C GLN A 17 17.92 -4.51 -56.52
N LYS A 18 17.23 -5.51 -57.09
CA LYS A 18 15.92 -5.98 -56.58
C LYS A 18 15.96 -6.64 -55.19
N GLY A 19 17.15 -6.98 -54.66
CA GLY A 19 17.32 -7.55 -53.31
C GLY A 19 17.74 -6.55 -52.23
N ILE A 20 18.29 -5.39 -52.60
CA ILE A 20 18.85 -4.41 -51.64
C ILE A 20 17.73 -3.67 -50.89
N THR A 21 16.64 -3.30 -51.59
CA THR A 21 15.51 -2.58 -50.98
C THR A 21 14.69 -3.45 -50.03
N GLY A 22 14.63 -4.77 -50.28
CA GLY A 22 14.02 -5.75 -49.37
C GLY A 22 14.86 -6.00 -48.11
N LEU A 23 16.19 -5.99 -48.25
CA LEU A 23 17.10 -6.16 -47.12
C LEU A 23 17.16 -4.91 -46.24
N GLU A 24 17.14 -3.71 -46.82
CA GLU A 24 17.05 -2.44 -46.09
C GLU A 24 15.75 -2.33 -45.30
N THR A 25 14.62 -2.67 -45.92
CA THR A 25 13.32 -2.68 -45.22
C THR A 25 13.25 -3.77 -44.14
N ALA A 26 13.88 -4.93 -44.34
CA ALA A 26 13.97 -5.98 -43.32
C ALA A 26 14.76 -5.53 -42.08
N ILE A 27 15.87 -4.80 -42.26
CA ILE A 27 16.66 -4.27 -41.14
C ILE A 27 15.85 -3.23 -40.36
N VAL A 28 15.14 -2.34 -41.06
CA VAL A 28 14.23 -1.36 -40.42
C VAL A 28 13.10 -2.06 -39.65
N LEU A 29 12.53 -3.14 -40.21
CA LEU A 29 11.49 -3.93 -39.54
C LEU A 29 11.99 -4.60 -38.27
N ILE A 30 13.19 -5.20 -38.28
CA ILE A 30 13.78 -5.82 -37.08
C ILE A 30 14.04 -4.75 -36.02
N ALA A 31 14.62 -3.60 -36.41
CA ALA A 31 14.85 -2.49 -35.49
C ALA A 31 13.54 -2.00 -34.85
N PHE A 32 12.48 -1.84 -35.64
CA PHE A 32 11.18 -1.41 -35.15
C PHE A 32 10.53 -2.47 -34.23
N MET A 33 10.63 -3.75 -34.59
CA MET A 33 10.12 -4.85 -33.77
C MET A 33 10.81 -4.92 -32.41
N VAL A 34 12.12 -4.70 -32.36
CA VAL A 34 12.88 -4.69 -31.10
C VAL A 34 12.49 -3.49 -30.23
N VAL A 35 12.34 -2.30 -30.81
CA VAL A 35 11.88 -1.13 -30.06
C VAL A 35 10.46 -1.35 -29.52
N ALA A 36 9.56 -1.92 -30.34
CA ALA A 36 8.20 -2.25 -29.94
C ALA A 36 8.16 -3.32 -28.83
N SER A 37 9.01 -4.34 -28.87
CA SER A 37 9.03 -5.40 -27.86
C SER A 37 9.55 -4.92 -26.50
N VAL A 38 10.61 -4.10 -26.48
CA VAL A 38 11.13 -3.49 -25.26
C VAL A 38 10.10 -2.53 -24.67
N PHE A 39 9.44 -1.73 -25.51
CA PHE A 39 8.35 -0.84 -25.07
C PHE A 39 7.14 -1.61 -24.51
N ALA A 40 6.74 -2.71 -25.15
CA ALA A 40 5.67 -3.57 -24.65
C ALA A 40 6.05 -4.21 -23.30
N PHE A 41 7.30 -4.64 -23.13
CA PHE A 41 7.80 -5.23 -21.89
C PHE A 41 7.79 -4.22 -20.73
N THR A 42 8.20 -2.96 -20.97
CA THR A 42 8.17 -1.92 -19.93
C THR A 42 6.74 -1.56 -19.53
N ILE A 43 5.82 -1.44 -20.49
CA ILE A 43 4.39 -1.21 -20.20
C ILE A 43 3.80 -2.39 -19.42
N LEU A 44 4.07 -3.63 -19.84
CA LEU A 44 3.55 -4.81 -19.15
C LEU A 44 4.08 -4.88 -17.71
N SER A 45 5.38 -4.66 -17.52
CA SER A 45 6.01 -4.67 -16.19
C SER A 45 5.44 -3.56 -15.28
N ALA A 46 5.30 -2.34 -15.80
CA ALA A 46 4.70 -1.23 -15.07
C ALA A 46 3.20 -1.48 -14.77
N GLY A 47 2.47 -2.08 -15.72
CA GLY A 47 1.06 -2.42 -15.57
C GLY A 47 0.81 -3.53 -14.55
N VAL A 48 1.65 -4.56 -14.52
CA VAL A 48 1.61 -5.64 -13.51
C VAL A 48 1.91 -5.07 -12.13
N PHE A 49 2.99 -4.28 -11.99
CA PHE A 49 3.32 -3.64 -10.72
C PHE A 49 2.21 -2.70 -10.22
N SER A 50 1.64 -1.89 -11.13
CA SER A 50 0.49 -1.04 -10.79
C SER A 50 -0.72 -1.85 -10.32
N SER A 51 -0.99 -2.99 -10.98
CA SER A 51 -2.09 -3.88 -10.59
C SER A 51 -1.85 -4.52 -9.22
N GLU A 52 -0.60 -4.89 -8.90
CA GLU A 52 -0.22 -5.44 -7.59
C GLU A 52 -0.32 -4.39 -6.48
N ALA A 53 0.17 -3.17 -6.74
CA ALA A 53 0.03 -2.04 -5.83
C ALA A 53 -1.45 -1.69 -5.57
N ASN A 54 -2.29 -1.76 -6.59
CA ASN A 54 -3.73 -1.54 -6.47
C ASN A 54 -4.40 -2.62 -5.60
N LYS A 55 -4.06 -3.90 -5.81
CA LYS A 55 -4.55 -4.99 -4.96
C LYS A 55 -4.16 -4.76 -3.51
N GLN A 56 -2.88 -4.46 -3.25
CA GLN A 56 -2.39 -4.21 -1.89
C GLN A 56 -3.11 -3.02 -1.24
N THR A 57 -3.30 -1.93 -1.98
CA THR A 57 -4.02 -0.74 -1.51
C THR A 57 -5.49 -1.06 -1.19
N ILE A 58 -6.17 -1.81 -2.04
CA ILE A 58 -7.57 -2.23 -1.82
C ILE A 58 -7.66 -3.14 -0.58
N HIS A 59 -6.74 -4.11 -0.45
CA HIS A 59 -6.70 -4.99 0.71
C HIS A 59 -6.39 -4.23 2.01
N ALA A 60 -5.44 -3.29 1.97
CA ALA A 60 -5.12 -2.44 3.11
C ALA A 60 -6.28 -1.52 3.49
N GLY A 61 -6.92 -0.87 2.52
CA GLY A 61 -8.09 0.00 2.78
C GLY A 61 -9.31 -0.79 3.28
N LEU A 62 -9.51 -2.01 2.77
CA LEU A 62 -10.54 -2.92 3.28
C LEU A 62 -10.22 -3.36 4.71
N LYS A 63 -8.95 -3.68 5.01
CA LYS A 63 -8.48 -4.01 6.35
C LYS A 63 -8.74 -2.83 7.30
N GLU A 64 -8.32 -1.62 6.95
CA GLU A 64 -8.52 -0.41 7.76
C GLU A 64 -10.00 -0.12 8.03
N THR A 65 -10.86 -0.28 7.02
CA THR A 65 -12.32 -0.09 7.18
C THR A 65 -12.93 -1.16 8.10
N ARG A 66 -12.41 -2.39 8.04
CA ARG A 66 -12.86 -3.52 8.86
C ARG A 66 -12.27 -3.56 10.27
N THR A 67 -11.18 -2.85 10.55
CA THR A 67 -10.57 -2.79 11.90
C THR A 67 -11.15 -1.68 12.79
N ARG A 68 -12.35 -1.16 12.45
CA ARG A 68 -12.98 -0.12 13.28
C ARG A 68 -13.70 -0.74 14.47
N LEU A 69 -13.29 -0.33 15.67
CA LEU A 69 -14.00 -0.60 16.90
C LEU A 69 -15.14 0.41 17.06
N SER A 70 -16.34 -0.10 17.33
CA SER A 70 -17.51 0.69 17.68
C SER A 70 -17.84 0.43 19.14
N GLN A 71 -18.02 1.49 19.93
CA GLN A 71 -18.49 1.39 21.30
C GLN A 71 -19.92 0.82 21.28
N GLN A 72 -20.13 -0.28 22.00
CA GLN A 72 -21.44 -0.88 22.20
C GLN A 72 -21.94 -0.57 23.59
N GLY A 73 -23.15 -0.04 23.67
CA GLY A 73 -23.79 0.26 24.94
C GLY A 73 -23.17 1.42 25.71
N SER A 74 -23.46 1.46 27.00
CA SER A 74 -23.09 2.55 27.90
C SER A 74 -21.65 2.41 28.40
N ALA A 75 -20.95 3.53 28.51
CA ALA A 75 -19.72 3.62 29.28
C ALA A 75 -20.06 3.96 30.73
N PHE A 76 -19.45 3.26 31.67
CA PHE A 76 -19.59 3.48 33.10
C PHE A 76 -18.32 4.13 33.64
N ALA A 77 -18.46 5.28 34.29
CA ALA A 77 -17.38 5.95 35.00
C ALA A 77 -17.59 5.79 36.51
N PHE A 78 -16.55 5.38 37.22
CA PHE A 78 -16.54 5.23 38.67
C PHE A 78 -15.77 6.39 39.28
N ALA A 79 -16.44 7.17 40.12
CA ALA A 79 -15.81 8.26 40.85
C ALA A 79 -15.18 7.73 42.15
N GLY A 80 -13.90 8.00 42.33
CA GLY A 80 -13.19 7.83 43.60
C GLY A 80 -13.19 9.15 44.37
N LYS A 81 -13.25 9.07 45.71
CA LYS A 81 -13.08 10.22 46.59
C LYS A 81 -11.78 10.08 47.35
N THR A 82 -10.91 11.08 47.23
CA THR A 82 -9.71 11.21 48.07
C THR A 82 -9.77 12.57 48.78
N GLY A 83 -9.89 12.56 50.10
CA GLY A 83 -10.13 13.78 50.89
C GLY A 83 -11.42 14.50 50.48
N SER A 84 -11.30 15.76 50.05
CA SER A 84 -12.41 16.60 49.56
C SER A 84 -12.60 16.56 48.04
N THR A 85 -11.73 15.87 47.30
CA THR A 85 -11.73 15.85 45.84
C THR A 85 -12.41 14.58 45.33
N GLN A 86 -13.33 14.74 44.38
CA GLN A 86 -13.95 13.65 43.64
C GLN A 86 -13.40 13.65 42.21
N ALA A 87 -12.87 12.52 41.78
CA ALA A 87 -12.32 12.34 40.43
C ALA A 87 -12.72 10.98 39.86
N VAL A 88 -12.77 10.87 38.54
CA VAL A 88 -13.00 9.57 37.88
C VAL A 88 -11.75 8.70 38.09
N TYR A 89 -11.94 7.53 38.70
CA TYR A 89 -10.87 6.56 38.99
C TYR A 89 -10.85 5.40 37.99
N LYS A 90 -12.01 5.00 37.47
CA LYS A 90 -12.11 3.87 36.54
C LYS A 90 -13.20 4.12 35.50
N ILE A 91 -12.95 3.74 34.26
CA ILE A 91 -13.94 3.77 33.18
C ILE A 91 -14.03 2.36 32.59
N VAL A 92 -15.25 1.86 32.42
CA VAL A 92 -15.55 0.57 31.80
C VAL A 92 -16.50 0.81 30.64
N PHE A 93 -16.11 0.39 29.46
CA PHE A 93 -16.91 0.49 28.26
C PHE A 93 -16.72 -0.77 27.43
N ILE A 94 -17.72 -1.10 26.62
CA ILE A 94 -17.68 -2.27 25.76
C ILE A 94 -17.43 -1.77 24.35
N VAL A 95 -16.48 -2.38 23.66
CA VAL A 95 -16.25 -2.18 22.23
C VAL A 95 -16.53 -3.47 21.49
N SER A 96 -17.06 -3.33 20.28
CA SER A 96 -17.21 -4.44 19.34
C SER A 96 -16.55 -4.08 18.03
N ASN A 97 -16.13 -5.10 17.29
CA ASN A 97 -15.76 -4.91 15.91
C ASN A 97 -17.01 -4.62 15.07
N SER A 98 -17.00 -3.53 14.30
CA SER A 98 -18.20 -2.99 13.64
C SER A 98 -18.80 -3.93 12.58
N LEU A 99 -18.02 -4.86 11.98
CA LEU A 99 -18.43 -5.52 10.72
C LEU A 99 -17.87 -6.95 10.53
N SER A 100 -17.88 -7.82 11.54
CA SER A 100 -17.19 -9.13 11.46
C SER A 100 -15.77 -8.99 10.91
N GLY A 101 -15.11 -7.90 11.31
CA GLY A 101 -13.85 -7.47 10.75
C GLY A 101 -12.66 -8.25 11.29
N GLU A 102 -11.47 -7.88 10.82
CA GLU A 102 -10.21 -8.45 11.28
C GLU A 102 -10.01 -8.19 12.80
N PRO A 103 -9.36 -9.11 13.52
CA PRO A 103 -9.04 -8.91 14.92
C PRO A 103 -8.16 -7.66 15.10
N VAL A 104 -8.53 -6.83 16.06
CA VAL A 104 -7.73 -5.66 16.48
C VAL A 104 -6.86 -6.06 17.65
N ASP A 105 -5.59 -5.69 17.60
CA ASP A 105 -4.66 -5.97 18.69
C ASP A 105 -4.93 -5.04 19.87
N LEU A 106 -5.47 -5.63 20.94
CA LEU A 106 -5.73 -5.01 22.23
C LEU A 106 -4.83 -5.63 23.31
N THR A 107 -3.57 -5.91 22.95
CA THR A 107 -2.55 -6.26 23.95
C THR A 107 -2.06 -4.99 24.67
N ALA A 108 -2.30 -4.90 25.98
CA ALA A 108 -1.81 -3.79 26.79
C ALA A 108 -0.27 -3.88 26.95
N PRO A 109 0.49 -2.76 26.83
CA PRO A 109 1.94 -2.77 27.00
C PRO A 109 2.39 -2.81 28.47
N TYR A 110 1.47 -3.13 29.39
CA TYR A 110 1.70 -3.13 30.82
C TYR A 110 1.41 -4.51 31.42
N SER A 111 2.21 -4.92 32.40
CA SER A 111 1.89 -6.05 33.27
C SER A 111 1.17 -5.55 34.52
N ILE A 112 0.21 -6.34 34.97
CA ILE A 112 -0.36 -6.23 36.31
C ILE A 112 0.20 -7.44 37.06
N ASP A 113 1.11 -7.23 37.99
CA ASP A 113 1.47 -8.25 38.96
C ASP A 113 0.91 -7.86 40.34
N ASP A 114 1.16 -8.66 41.39
CA ASP A 114 0.67 -8.38 42.74
C ASP A 114 1.74 -7.64 43.56
N SER A 115 2.63 -6.89 42.90
CA SER A 115 3.78 -6.26 43.54
C SER A 115 3.98 -4.79 43.13
N GLY A 116 3.48 -3.89 43.96
CA GLY A 116 3.90 -2.48 43.95
C GLY A 116 2.87 -1.52 43.38
N THR A 117 3.32 -0.61 42.51
CA THR A 117 2.50 0.48 41.96
C THR A 117 2.11 0.12 40.52
N ASP A 118 1.34 -0.96 40.35
CA ASP A 118 0.80 -1.36 39.05
C ASP A 118 0.04 -0.20 38.39
N PRO A 119 0.14 -0.02 37.07
CA PRO A 119 0.66 -0.96 36.07
C PRO A 119 2.13 -0.70 35.66
N ASP A 120 2.92 -1.77 35.56
CA ASP A 120 4.34 -1.70 35.19
C ASP A 120 4.54 -1.76 33.67
N VAL A 121 5.30 -0.82 33.12
CA VAL A 121 5.63 -0.79 31.68
C VAL A 121 6.58 -1.93 31.34
N VAL A 122 6.16 -2.83 30.45
CA VAL A 122 7.00 -3.95 30.01
C VAL A 122 8.03 -3.46 29.00
N ASN A 123 9.31 -3.60 29.32
CA ASN A 123 10.40 -3.15 28.45
C ASN A 123 10.41 -3.96 27.14
N GLY A 124 10.24 -3.28 26.00
CA GLY A 124 10.13 -3.90 24.67
C GLY A 124 8.70 -4.20 24.21
N ALA A 125 7.67 -3.84 24.97
CA ALA A 125 6.29 -3.95 24.51
C ALA A 125 6.00 -2.96 23.37
N SER A 126 5.23 -3.41 22.39
CA SER A 126 4.73 -2.57 21.30
C SER A 126 3.38 -1.98 21.69
N THR A 127 3.28 -0.65 21.73
CA THR A 127 2.00 0.02 22.02
C THR A 127 1.15 0.07 20.75
N ALA A 128 0.38 -0.99 20.51
CA ALA A 128 -0.57 -1.04 19.39
C ALA A 128 -1.83 -0.18 19.62
N THR A 129 -2.23 -0.03 20.90
CA THR A 129 -3.45 0.69 21.30
C THR A 129 -3.13 1.68 22.42
N ILE A 130 -3.53 2.94 22.22
CA ILE A 130 -3.40 4.04 23.19
C ILE A 130 -4.80 4.50 23.60
N ILE A 131 -5.05 4.62 24.91
CA ILE A 131 -6.29 5.17 25.45
C ILE A 131 -5.97 6.46 26.18
N SER A 132 -6.63 7.55 25.81
CA SER A 132 -6.46 8.86 26.45
C SER A 132 -7.77 9.30 27.07
N TYR A 133 -7.70 9.85 28.29
CA TYR A 133 -8.83 10.37 29.03
C TYR A 133 -8.77 11.89 29.07
N ALA A 134 -9.92 12.53 28.90
CA ALA A 134 -10.07 13.98 29.02
C ALA A 134 -11.41 14.30 29.68
N ASP A 135 -11.36 15.12 30.73
CA ASP A 135 -12.52 15.80 31.28
C ASP A 135 -12.31 17.33 31.27
N GLU A 136 -13.20 18.07 31.94
CA GLU A 136 -13.15 19.52 32.01
C GLU A 136 -11.90 20.06 32.74
N ASN A 137 -11.31 19.27 33.63
CA ASN A 137 -10.27 19.70 34.55
C ASN A 137 -8.90 19.03 34.30
N GLN A 138 -8.87 17.87 33.64
CA GLN A 138 -7.66 17.08 33.41
C GLN A 138 -7.67 16.39 32.05
N ARG A 139 -6.48 16.26 31.47
CA ARG A 139 -6.21 15.42 30.30
C ARG A 139 -5.05 14.50 30.63
N MET A 140 -5.26 13.21 30.46
CA MET A 140 -4.27 12.17 30.64
C MET A 140 -4.10 11.43 29.32
N SER A 141 -2.88 11.43 28.79
CA SER A 141 -2.52 10.66 27.61
C SER A 141 -1.98 9.32 28.06
N ASP A 142 -2.30 8.26 27.31
CA ASP A 142 -1.79 6.90 27.56
C ASP A 142 -2.11 6.40 28.98
N VAL A 143 -3.41 6.37 29.28
CA VAL A 143 -3.94 5.80 30.52
C VAL A 143 -3.86 4.29 30.41
N ALA A 144 -3.40 3.64 31.47
CA ALA A 144 -3.35 2.19 31.51
C ALA A 144 -4.76 1.56 31.47
N TRP A 145 -4.86 0.44 30.77
CA TRP A 145 -6.10 -0.25 30.52
C TRP A 145 -5.88 -1.76 30.52
N SER A 146 -6.96 -2.50 30.76
CA SER A 146 -7.00 -3.95 30.66
C SER A 146 -8.28 -4.37 29.96
N GLN A 147 -8.22 -5.49 29.25
CA GLN A 147 -9.39 -6.14 28.66
C GLN A 147 -9.78 -7.34 29.52
N THR A 148 -11.08 -7.61 29.62
CA THR A 148 -11.66 -8.78 30.32
C THR A 148 -12.59 -9.51 29.37
#